data_AF-A0A162CZD9-F1
#
_entry.id   AF-A0A162CZD9-F1
#
_cell.length_a   1.000
_cell.length_b   1.000
_cell.length_c   1.000
_cell.angle_alpha   90.00
_cell.angle_beta   90.00
_cell.angle_gamma   90.00
#
_symmetry.space_group_name_H-M   'P 1'
#
loop_
_entity.id
_entity.type
_entity.pdbx_description
1 polymer ?
#
loop_
_entity_poly.entity_id
_entity_poly.type
_entity_poly.pdbx_seq_one_letter_code
_entity_poly.pdbx_strand_id
1 'polypeptide(L)' 'MKDSLRAAAVAVNVRLTEANQDGIEISVEHREGVAIGLIFPYTRGADGAYQLEAPSAHREDRRIWVP' A
#
# COMPACT_ATOMS: atom_id res chain seq x y z
N MET A 1 -13.79 17.76 -5.63
CA MET A 1 -13.66 16.61 -4.70
C MET A 1 -12.20 16.30 -4.40
N LYS A 2 -11.31 16.18 -5.39
CA LYS A 2 -9.85 16.08 -5.17
C LYS A 2 -9.33 17.23 -4.28
N ASP A 3 -9.74 18.47 -4.55
CA ASP A 3 -9.26 19.66 -3.80
C ASP A 3 -9.79 19.78 -2.36
N SER A 4 -10.81 19.00 -1.97
CA SER A 4 -11.34 18.97 -0.60
C SER A 4 -10.65 17.91 0.27
N LEU A 5 -9.88 17.00 -0.30
CA LEU A 5 -9.18 15.95 0.42
C LEU A 5 -7.75 16.38 0.75
N ARG A 6 -7.28 16.03 1.95
CA ARG A 6 -5.91 16.33 2.40
C ARG A 6 -4.93 15.19 2.15
N ALA A 7 -5.44 13.99 1.93
CA ALA A 7 -4.65 12.81 1.62
C ALA A 7 -5.43 11.88 0.68
N ALA A 8 -4.70 11.01 -0.02
CA ALA A 8 -5.23 9.92 -0.81
C ALA A 8 -4.44 8.65 -0.51
N ALA A 9 -5.13 7.51 -0.56
CA ALA A 9 -4.51 6.20 -0.44
C ALA A 9 -4.92 5.32 -1.62
N VAL A 10 -3.96 4.57 -2.16
CA VAL A 10 -4.19 3.57 -3.21
C VAL A 10 -3.71 2.23 -2.67
N ALA A 11 -4.58 1.22 -2.73
CA ALA A 11 -4.24 -0.15 -2.35
C ALA A 11 -4.20 -1.04 -3.60
N VAL A 12 -3.10 -1.77 -3.79
CA VAL A 12 -2.92 -2.68 -4.92
C VAL A 12 -2.35 -4.01 -4.45
N ASN A 13 -2.74 -5.10 -5.11
CA ASN A 13 -2.10 -6.39 -4.91
C ASN A 13 -0.73 -6.39 -5.61
N VAL A 14 0.28 -6.87 -4.89
CA VAL A 14 1.65 -6.99 -5.36
C VAL A 14 2.18 -8.40 -5.13
N ARG A 15 3.16 -8.80 -5.94
CA ARG A 15 3.93 -10.03 -5.73
C ARG A 15 5.24 -9.69 -5.03
N LEU A 16 5.47 -10.26 -3.85
CA LEU A 16 6.70 -10.13 -3.09
C LEU A 16 7.66 -11.24 -3.52
N THR A 17 8.62 -10.92 -4.38
CA THR A 17 9.48 -11.90 -5.04
C THR A 17 10.43 -12.62 -4.08
N GLU A 18 11.01 -11.92 -3.12
CA GLU A 18 11.98 -12.51 -2.16
C GLU A 18 11.35 -13.59 -1.28
N ALA A 19 10.11 -13.38 -0.84
CA ALA A 19 9.36 -14.31 -0.01
C ALA A 19 8.44 -15.24 -0.82
N ASN A 20 8.41 -15.10 -2.15
CA ASN A 20 7.52 -15.81 -3.06
C ASN A 20 6.04 -15.81 -2.58
N GLN A 21 5.58 -14.66 -2.11
CA GLN A 21 4.24 -14.49 -1.54
C GLN A 21 3.54 -13.26 -2.11
N ASP A 22 2.23 -13.13 -1.85
CA ASP A 22 1.49 -11.94 -2.24
C ASP A 22 1.48 -10.93 -1.09
N GLY A 23 1.22 -9.67 -1.43
CA GLY A 23 1.00 -8.62 -0.46
C GLY A 23 0.03 -7.57 -0.99
N ILE A 24 -0.38 -6.68 -0.10
CA ILE A 24 -1.08 -5.45 -0.45
C ILE A 24 -0.10 -4.31 -0.23
N GLU A 25 0.17 -3.54 -1.28
CA GLU A 25 0.86 -2.27 -1.15
C GLU A 25 -0.17 -1.15 -1.01
N ILE A 26 -0.02 -0.35 0.05
CA ILE A 26 -0.80 0.85 0.28
C ILE A 26 0.13 2.05 0.17
N SER A 27 -0.06 2.85 -0.88
CA SER A 27 0.61 4.14 -1.03
C SER A 27 -0.30 5.24 -0.48
N VAL A 28 0.16 5.95 0.54
CA VAL A 28 -0.57 7.07 1.15
C VAL A 28 0.17 8.37 0.87
N GLU A 29 -0.52 9.32 0.26
CA GLU A 29 0.03 10.63 -0.07
C GLU A 29 -0.78 11.76 0.57
N HIS A 30 -0.11 12.59 1.35
CA HIS A 30 -0.64 13.89 1.74
C HIS A 30 -0.52 14.88 0.58
N ARG A 31 -1.48 15.78 0.41
CA ARG A 31 -1.49 16.79 -0.67
C ARG A 31 -0.23 17.68 -0.69
N GLU A 32 0.37 17.87 0.49
CA GLU A 32 1.59 18.69 0.69
C GLU A 32 2.88 17.89 0.50
N GLY A 33 2.76 16.60 0.18
CA GLY A 33 3.79 15.84 -0.50
C GLY A 33 4.53 14.78 0.30
N VAL A 34 4.13 14.51 1.54
CA VAL A 34 4.57 13.30 2.24
C VAL A 34 3.92 12.09 1.58
N ALA A 35 4.74 11.13 1.14
CA ALA A 35 4.31 9.87 0.58
C ALA A 35 4.96 8.72 1.36
N ILE A 36 4.15 7.78 1.83
CA ILE A 36 4.58 6.59 2.58
C ILE A 36 3.97 5.37 1.90
N GLY A 37 4.79 4.36 1.66
CA GLY A 37 4.36 3.03 1.26
C GLY A 37 4.28 2.11 2.48
N LEU A 38 3.24 1.30 2.52
CA LEU A 38 3.09 0.20 3.47
C LEU A 38 2.89 -1.09 2.67
N ILE A 39 3.69 -2.11 2.95
CA ILE A 39 3.50 -3.44 2.37
C ILE A 39 2.97 -4.34 3.46
N PHE A 40 1.79 -4.91 3.24
CA PHE A 40 1.19 -5.95 4.08
C PHE A 40 1.32 -7.28 3.35
N PRO A 41 2.32 -8.12 3.68
CA PRO A 41 2.34 -9.48 3.19
C PRO A 41 1.09 -10.22 3.68
N TYR A 42 0.59 -11.14 2.87
CA TYR A 42 -0.51 -11.99 3.30
C TYR A 42 -0.35 -13.42 2.77
N THR A 43 -0.96 -14.34 3.51
CA THR A 43 -1.21 -15.70 3.03
C THR A 43 -2.71 -15.96 2.96
N ARG A 44 -3.11 -16.88 2.08
CA ARG A 44 -4.48 -17.36 2.01
C ARG A 44 -4.55 -18.75 2.63
N GLY A 45 -5.29 -18.86 3.73
CA GLY A 45 -5.52 -20.12 4.43
C GLY A 45 -6.32 -21.11 3.58
N ALA A 46 -6.32 -22.38 4.00
CA ALA A 46 -7.08 -23.44 3.34
C ALA A 46 -8.61 -23.23 3.40
N ASP A 47 -9.07 -22.46 4.39
CA ASP A 47 -10.46 -22.00 4.54
C ASP A 47 -10.80 -20.80 3.61
N GLY A 48 -9.81 -20.31 2.86
CA GLY A 48 -9.93 -19.17 1.98
C GLY A 48 -9.79 -17.82 2.68
N ALA A 49 -9.55 -17.78 4.00
CA ALA A 49 -9.33 -16.54 4.75
C ALA A 49 -7.95 -15.95 4.48
N TYR A 50 -7.85 -14.63 4.51
CA TYR A 50 -6.58 -13.91 4.39
C TYR A 50 -5.98 -13.65 5.77
N GLN A 51 -4.70 -14.00 5.94
CA GLN A 51 -3.93 -13.69 7.13
C GLN A 51 -2.85 -12.68 6.77
N LEU A 52 -2.93 -11.49 7.38
CA LEU A 52 -1.95 -10.42 7.18
C LEU A 52 -0.77 -10.62 8.14
N GLU A 53 0.42 -10.33 7.63
CA GLU A 53 1.64 -10.21 8.43
C GLU A 53 1.86 -8.75 8.86
N ALA A 54 2.84 -8.54 9.74
CA ALA A 54 3.24 -7.20 10.15
C ALA A 54 3.72 -6.40 8.92
N PRO A 55 3.25 -5.15 8.75
CA PRO A 55 3.66 -4.38 7.59
C PRO A 55 5.10 -3.89 7.71
N SER A 56 5.73 -3.73 6.55
CA SER A 56 6.93 -2.89 6.43
C SER A 56 6.54 -1.52 5.86
N ALA A 57 7.26 -0.49 6.29
CA ALA A 57 7.08 0.87 5.78
C ALA A 57 8.29 1.29 4.96
N HIS A 58 8.04 1.95 3.84
CA HIS A 58 9.08 2.52 2.99
C HIS A 58 8.71 3.94 2.56
N ARG A 59 9.74 4.71 2.22
CA ARG A 59 9.55 6.01 1.59
C ARG A 59 9.03 5.79 0.17
N GLU A 60 8.05 6.58 -0.21
CA GLU A 60 7.50 6.61 -1.56
C GLU A 60 7.69 7.99 -2.21
N ASP A 61 7.54 8.02 -3.52
CA ASP A 61 7.46 9.25 -4.31
C ASP A 61 5.99 9.62 -4.57
N ARG A 62 5.73 10.92 -4.76
CA ARG A 62 4.38 11.39 -5.10
C ARG A 62 3.98 10.97 -6.51
N ARG A 63 2.81 10.35 -6.64
CA ARG A 63 2.22 9.88 -7.90
C ARG A 63 0.71 10.14 -8.00
N ILE A 64 -0.01 10.38 -6.90
CA ILE A 64 -1.47 10.61 -6.90
C ILE A 64 -1.81 12.09 -7.11
N TRP A 65 -1.07 12.98 -6.45
CA TRP A 65 -1.30 14.43 -6.48
C TRP A 65 -0.41 15.17 -7.48
N VAL A 66 0.21 14.46 -8.44
CA VAL A 66 0.93 15.12 -9.54
C VAL A 66 -0.07 15.94 -10.41
N PRO A 67 0.38 17.08 -10.98
CA PRO A 67 -0.44 17.90 -11.87
C PRO A 67 -1.05 17.12 -13.03
#